data_AF-A0A8C7XTK4-F1
#
_entry.id   AF-A0A8C7XTK4-F1
#
_cell.length_a   1.000
_cell.length_b   1.000
_cell.length_c   1.000
_cell.angle_alpha   90.00
_cell.angle_beta   90.00
_cell.angle_gamma   90.00
#
_symmetry.space_group_name_H-M   'P 1'
#
loop_
_entity.id
_entity.type
_entity.pdbx_description
1 polymer ?
#
loop_
_entity_poly.entity_id
_entity_poly.type
_entity_poly.pdbx_seq_one_letter_code
_entity_poly.pdbx_strand_id
1 'polypeptide(L)'
;MSRLRLAAACALLKLAQEPCYHEIITLEQYQLCALVINDECYQVRQCFAQKLHRGLCRLRLPLEYMAVFALCAKDPVKERRAHARQCLVKNVNIRREYLKQHAAISGPWAKCGPPCHFMWPARA
;
A
#
# COMPACT_ATOMS: atom_id res chain seq x y z
N MET A 1 -10.86 16.37 15.86
CA MET A 1 -10.79 14.90 15.70
C MET A 1 -10.06 14.42 14.43
N SER A 2 -10.08 15.16 13.31
CA SER A 2 -9.45 14.76 12.03
C SER A 2 -7.97 14.35 12.11
N ARG A 3 -7.15 15.03 12.92
CA ARG A 3 -5.73 14.72 13.11
C ARG A 3 -5.49 13.34 13.73
N LEU A 4 -6.35 12.90 14.67
CA LEU A 4 -6.23 11.60 15.31
C LEU A 4 -6.59 10.47 14.35
N ARG A 5 -7.62 10.66 13.51
CA ARG A 5 -7.98 9.70 12.44
C ARG A 5 -6.82 9.48 11.48
N LEU A 6 -6.21 10.58 11.02
CA LEU A 6 -5.02 10.51 10.16
C LEU A 6 -3.85 9.81 10.87
N ALA A 7 -3.58 10.15 12.13
CA ALA A 7 -2.48 9.57 12.89
C ALA A 7 -2.64 8.06 13.07
N ALA A 8 -3.85 7.60 13.46
CA ALA A 8 -4.16 6.18 13.62
C ALA A 8 -4.01 5.41 12.30
N ALA A 9 -4.57 5.94 11.21
CA ALA A 9 -4.45 5.31 9.88
C ALA A 9 -2.98 5.26 9.41
N CYS A 10 -2.21 6.32 9.63
CA CYS A 10 -0.79 6.34 9.31
C CYS A 10 0.03 5.38 10.17
N ALA A 11 -0.36 5.16 11.44
CA ALA A 11 0.27 4.17 12.30
C ALA A 11 0.01 2.75 11.78
N LEU A 12 -1.23 2.43 11.39
CA LEU A 12 -1.56 1.14 10.81
C LEU A 12 -0.80 0.87 9.50
N LEU A 13 -0.68 1.87 8.61
CA LEU A 13 0.14 1.73 7.40
C LEU A 13 1.64 1.49 7.70
N LYS A 14 2.15 1.96 8.85
CA LYS A 14 3.54 1.68 9.25
C LYS A 14 3.66 0.26 9.79
N LEU A 15 2.74 -0.17 10.65
CA LEU A 15 2.70 -1.52 11.19
C LEU A 15 2.58 -2.55 10.07
N ALA A 16 1.70 -2.32 9.09
CA ALA A 16 1.52 -3.20 7.93
C ALA A 16 2.77 -3.34 7.04
N GLN A 17 3.79 -2.51 7.21
CA GLN A 17 5.08 -2.65 6.50
C GLN A 17 6.07 -3.59 7.21
N GLU A 18 5.73 -4.06 8.41
CA GLU A 18 6.50 -5.05 9.16
C GLU A 18 5.72 -6.37 9.19
N PRO A 19 6.28 -7.48 8.66
CA PRO A 19 5.54 -8.74 8.50
C PRO A 19 4.87 -9.25 9.78
N CYS A 20 5.57 -9.16 10.92
CA CYS A 20 5.04 -9.61 12.21
C CYS A 20 3.78 -8.87 12.66
N TYR A 21 3.64 -7.59 12.29
CA TYR A 21 2.42 -6.83 12.57
C TYR A 21 1.38 -6.99 11.48
N HIS A 22 1.80 -7.20 10.23
CA HIS A 22 0.87 -7.44 9.12
C HIS A 22 0.01 -8.70 9.37
N GLU A 23 0.60 -9.77 9.88
CA GLU A 23 -0.08 -11.05 10.17
C GLU A 23 -1.20 -10.92 11.24
N ILE A 24 -1.10 -9.93 12.14
CA ILE A 24 -2.08 -9.72 13.22
C ILE A 24 -3.11 -8.63 12.93
N ILE A 25 -2.93 -7.84 11.87
CA ILE A 25 -3.90 -6.82 11.46
C ILE A 25 -5.13 -7.55 10.91
N THR A 26 -6.27 -7.37 11.56
CA THR A 26 -7.50 -8.03 11.14
C THR A 26 -8.04 -7.41 9.84
N LEU A 27 -8.84 -8.18 9.10
CA LEU A 27 -9.51 -7.69 7.91
C LEU A 27 -10.36 -6.45 8.19
N GLU A 28 -11.06 -6.43 9.33
CA GLU A 28 -11.87 -5.30 9.77
C GLU A 28 -11.02 -4.04 10.00
N GLN A 29 -9.89 -4.17 10.69
CA GLN A 29 -8.96 -3.06 10.92
C GLN A 29 -8.39 -2.52 9.60
N TYR A 30 -8.02 -3.41 8.68
CA TYR A 30 -7.59 -3.05 7.33
C TYR A 30 -8.68 -2.29 6.57
N GLN A 31 -9.92 -2.81 6.55
CA GLN A 31 -11.04 -2.19 5.84
C GLN A 31 -11.38 -0.83 6.43
N LEU A 32 -11.42 -0.70 7.76
CA LEU A 32 -11.66 0.58 8.43
C LEU A 32 -10.56 1.60 8.12
N CYS A 33 -9.29 1.17 8.11
CA CYS A 33 -8.17 2.01 7.70
C CYS A 33 -8.28 2.46 6.24
N ALA A 34 -8.68 1.55 5.34
CA ALA A 34 -8.85 1.85 3.92
C ALA A 34 -9.89 2.95 3.67
N LEU A 35 -10.97 3.01 4.46
CA LEU A 35 -12.01 4.02 4.32
C LEU A 35 -11.54 5.46 4.60
N VAL A 36 -10.41 5.65 5.28
CA VAL A 36 -9.80 6.98 5.53
C VAL A 36 -9.41 7.69 4.23
N ILE A 37 -9.25 6.96 3.13
CA ILE A 37 -9.04 7.56 1.80
C ILE A 37 -10.20 8.46 1.35
N ASN A 38 -11.41 8.25 1.91
CA ASN A 38 -12.64 8.99 1.66
C ASN A 38 -13.11 9.80 2.88
N ASP A 39 -12.21 10.12 3.83
CA ASP A 39 -12.49 10.98 4.98
C ASP A 39 -13.17 12.29 4.57
N GLU A 40 -14.04 12.82 5.45
CA GLU A 40 -14.72 14.10 5.23
C GLU A 40 -13.72 15.27 5.10
N CYS A 41 -12.59 15.19 5.78
CA CYS A 41 -11.54 16.20 5.77
C CYS A 41 -10.58 15.96 4.60
N TYR A 42 -10.56 16.90 3.66
CA TYR A 42 -9.70 16.86 2.48
C TYR A 42 -8.22 16.58 2.82
N GLN A 43 -7.69 17.26 3.85
CA GLN A 43 -6.31 17.12 4.27
C GLN A 43 -6.00 15.71 4.78
N VAL A 44 -6.96 15.04 5.43
CA VAL A 44 -6.81 13.64 5.86
C VAL A 44 -6.73 12.73 4.64
N ARG A 45 -7.66 12.87 3.69
CA ARG A 45 -7.64 12.10 2.42
C ARG A 45 -6.32 12.27 1.68
N GLN A 46 -5.85 13.51 1.57
CA GLN A 46 -4.61 13.86 0.88
C GLN A 46 -3.38 13.25 1.56
N CYS A 47 -3.20 13.51 2.85
CA CYS A 47 -2.06 13.02 3.61
C CYS A 47 -2.01 11.48 3.65
N PHE A 48 -3.16 10.84 3.87
CA PHE A 48 -3.25 9.38 3.89
C PHE A 48 -2.85 8.76 2.56
N ALA A 49 -3.38 9.28 1.44
CA ALA A 49 -3.02 8.79 0.10
C ALA A 49 -1.51 8.91 -0.19
N GLN A 50 -0.87 9.99 0.26
CA GLN A 50 0.58 10.17 0.10
C GLN A 50 1.39 9.13 0.89
N LYS A 51 0.99 8.82 2.13
CA LYS A 51 1.66 7.79 2.96
C LYS A 51 1.45 6.39 2.36
N LEU A 52 0.23 6.08 1.94
CA LEU A 52 -0.11 4.86 1.22
C LEU A 52 0.76 4.69 -0.03
N HIS A 53 0.79 5.71 -0.90
CA HIS A 53 1.58 5.70 -2.13
C HIS A 53 3.08 5.50 -1.84
N ARG A 54 3.62 6.17 -0.82
CA ARG A 54 5.03 6.07 -0.42
C ARG A 54 5.38 4.65 0.04
N GLY A 55 4.54 4.02 0.87
CA GLY A 55 4.75 2.64 1.30
C GLY A 55 4.75 1.66 0.13
N LEU A 56 3.79 1.82 -0.79
CA LEU A 56 3.67 0.98 -1.97
C LEU A 56 4.83 1.16 -2.97
N CYS A 57 5.31 2.39 -3.18
CA CYS A 57 6.45 2.66 -4.07
C CYS A 57 7.77 2.08 -3.54
N ARG A 58 7.88 1.95 -2.21
CA ARG A 58 9.03 1.32 -1.55
C ARG A 58 8.97 -0.20 -1.56
N LEU A 59 7.90 -0.78 -2.11
CA LEU A 59 7.63 -2.23 -2.10
C LEU A 59 7.61 -2.82 -0.67
N ARG A 60 7.34 -1.99 0.35
CA ARG A 60 7.28 -2.41 1.76
C ARG A 60 5.86 -2.67 2.24
N LEU A 61 4.87 -2.06 1.59
CA LEU A 61 3.46 -2.27 1.94
C LEU A 61 2.88 -3.41 1.07
N PRO A 62 2.10 -4.34 1.67
CA PRO A 62 1.47 -5.45 0.95
C PRO A 62 0.61 -5.00 -0.22
N LEU A 63 0.49 -5.85 -1.23
CA LEU A 63 -0.12 -5.48 -2.51
C LEU A 63 -1.62 -5.17 -2.38
N GLU A 64 -2.33 -5.80 -1.45
CA GLU A 64 -3.76 -5.56 -1.21
C GLU A 64 -4.04 -4.10 -0.84
N TYR A 65 -3.11 -3.39 -0.21
CA TYR A 65 -3.25 -1.96 0.08
C TYR A 65 -3.32 -1.10 -1.19
N MET A 66 -2.86 -1.61 -2.34
CA MET A 66 -3.03 -0.93 -3.62
C MET A 66 -4.51 -0.82 -4.02
N ALA A 67 -5.37 -1.76 -3.58
CA ALA A 67 -6.81 -1.74 -3.84
C ALA A 67 -7.51 -0.51 -3.22
N VAL A 68 -6.93 0.08 -2.17
CA VAL A 68 -7.48 1.29 -1.52
C VAL A 68 -7.62 2.45 -2.50
N PHE A 69 -6.74 2.56 -3.51
CA PHE A 69 -6.87 3.62 -4.53
C PHE A 69 -8.13 3.47 -5.41
N ALA A 70 -8.74 2.28 -5.51
CA ALA A 70 -9.99 2.09 -6.23
C ALA A 70 -11.15 2.82 -5.53
N LEU A 71 -11.11 2.95 -4.20
CA LEU A 71 -12.12 3.66 -3.42
C LEU A 71 -12.12 5.18 -3.70
N CYS A 72 -11.02 5.73 -4.23
CA CYS A 72 -10.96 7.13 -4.66
C CYS A 72 -11.91 7.44 -5.81
N ALA A 73 -12.51 6.46 -6.49
CA ALA A 73 -13.52 6.70 -7.52
C ALA A 73 -14.70 7.56 -7.01
N LYS A 74 -14.96 7.51 -5.69
CA LYS A 74 -16.00 8.28 -4.99
C LYS A 74 -15.51 9.65 -4.48
N ASP A 75 -14.24 10.03 -4.66
CA ASP A 75 -13.73 11.31 -4.17
C ASP A 75 -14.39 12.46 -4.96
N PRO A 76 -15.01 13.46 -4.28
CA PRO A 76 -15.68 14.57 -4.95
C PRO A 76 -14.70 15.46 -5.75
N VAL A 77 -13.41 15.44 -5.43
CA VAL A 77 -12.39 16.27 -6.07
C VAL A 77 -11.81 15.53 -7.30
N LYS A 78 -11.86 16.17 -8.48
CA LYS A 78 -11.39 15.55 -9.74
C LYS A 78 -9.89 15.26 -9.73
N GLU A 79 -9.10 16.18 -9.18
CA GLU A 79 -7.65 16.12 -9.07
C GLU A 79 -7.23 14.93 -8.18
N ARG A 80 -8.01 14.63 -7.14
CA ARG A 80 -7.79 13.46 -6.27
C ARG A 80 -7.99 12.15 -7.02
N ARG A 81 -9.04 12.05 -7.83
CA ARG A 81 -9.29 10.89 -8.70
C ARG A 81 -8.16 10.70 -9.71
N ALA A 82 -7.69 11.79 -10.34
CA ALA A 82 -6.56 11.75 -11.25
C ALA A 82 -5.27 11.30 -10.55
N HIS A 83 -4.98 11.83 -9.36
CA HIS A 83 -3.83 11.45 -8.54
C HIS A 83 -3.86 9.95 -8.16
N ALA A 84 -5.01 9.43 -7.74
CA ALA A 84 -5.15 8.01 -7.41
C ALA A 84 -4.84 7.10 -8.61
N ARG A 85 -5.31 7.45 -9.81
CA ARG A 85 -4.98 6.73 -11.05
C ARG A 85 -3.48 6.77 -11.34
N GLN A 86 -2.85 7.94 -11.19
CA GLN A 86 -1.40 8.09 -11.37
C GLN A 86 -0.61 7.22 -10.39
N CYS A 87 -1.03 7.19 -9.12
CA CYS A 87 -0.43 6.36 -8.08
C CYS A 87 -0.52 4.86 -8.42
N LEU A 88 -1.65 4.40 -8.95
CA LEU A 88 -1.85 3.03 -9.41
C LEU A 88 -0.91 2.69 -10.57
N VAL A 89 -0.92 3.49 -11.65
CA VAL A 89 -0.07 3.26 -12.83
C VAL A 89 1.40 3.20 -12.44
N LYS A 90 1.86 4.14 -11.59
CA LYS A 90 3.24 4.17 -11.10
C LYS A 90 3.61 2.91 -10.32
N ASN A 91 2.73 2.45 -9.41
CA ASN A 91 3.00 1.24 -8.63
C ASN A 91 3.04 -0.04 -9.47
N VAL A 92 2.17 -0.14 -10.47
CA VAL A 92 2.18 -1.25 -11.44
C VAL A 92 3.50 -1.25 -12.22
N ASN A 93 3.93 -0.09 -12.71
CA ASN A 93 5.17 0.02 -13.48
C ASN A 93 6.41 -0.31 -12.62
N ILE A 94 6.51 0.23 -11.40
CA ILE A 94 7.60 -0.09 -10.47
C ILE A 94 7.71 -1.59 -10.23
N ARG A 95 6.58 -2.27 -9.97
CA ARG A 95 6.57 -3.71 -9.72
C ARG A 95 6.93 -4.52 -10.96
N ARG A 96 6.40 -4.16 -12.12
CA ARG A 96 6.77 -4.81 -13.40
C ARG A 96 8.26 -4.68 -13.68
N GLU A 97 8.82 -3.49 -13.46
CA GLU A 97 10.25 -3.25 -13.67
C GLU A 97 11.11 -4.02 -12.66
N TYR A 98 10.72 -4.01 -11.39
CA TYR A 98 11.38 -4.81 -10.36
C TYR A 98 11.43 -6.29 -10.74
N LEU A 99 10.30 -6.86 -11.19
CA LEU A 99 10.24 -8.26 -11.63
C LEU A 99 11.12 -8.54 -12.85
N LYS A 100 11.14 -7.64 -13.84
CA LYS A 100 12.03 -7.79 -15.02
C LYS A 100 13.51 -7.86 -14.62
N GLN A 101 13.94 -7.00 -13.70
CA GLN A 101 15.33 -6.93 -13.24
C GLN A 101 15.73 -8.13 -12.38
N HIS A 102 14.79 -8.72 -11.64
CA HIS A 102 15.06 -9.80 -10.67
C HIS A 102 14.61 -11.20 -11.14
N ALA A 103 14.02 -11.33 -12.34
CA ALA A 103 13.60 -12.61 -12.92
C ALA A 103 14.73 -13.62 -13.11
N ALA A 104 15.99 -13.17 -13.14
CA ALA A 104 17.17 -14.04 -13.29
C ALA A 104 17.64 -14.71 -11.97
N ILE A 105 17.08 -14.34 -10.81
CA ILE A 105 17.53 -14.83 -9.49
C ILE A 105 16.72 -16.07 -9.03
N SER A 106 15.57 -16.35 -9.64
CA SER A 106 14.74 -17.50 -9.32
C SER A 106 15.15 -18.76 -10.11
N GLY A 107 16.18 -19.47 -9.60
CA GLY A 107 16.45 -20.86 -9.95
C GLY A 107 15.34 -21.84 -9.46
N PRO A 108 15.51 -23.17 -9.63
CA PRO A 108 14.44 -24.19 -9.59
C PRO A 108 13.58 -24.31 -8.31
N TRP A 109 13.83 -23.52 -7.27
CA TRP A 109 13.06 -23.49 -6.04
C TRP A 109 11.69 -22.80 -6.19
N ALA A 110 11.39 -22.21 -7.34
CA ALA A 110 10.12 -21.54 -7.63
C ALA A 110 8.90 -22.47 -7.81
N LYS A 111 9.07 -23.81 -7.76
CA LYS A 111 7.96 -24.78 -7.90
C LYS A 111 7.35 -25.26 -6.58
N CYS A 112 8.00 -24.99 -5.45
CA CYS A 112 7.33 -25.08 -4.15
C CYS A 112 6.71 -23.71 -3.90
N GLY A 113 5.38 -23.65 -3.76
CA GLY A 113 4.64 -22.40 -3.54
C GLY A 113 5.33 -21.53 -2.49
N PRO A 114 5.28 -20.19 -2.62
CA PRO A 114 6.13 -19.34 -1.80
C PRO A 114 5.75 -19.56 -0.33
N PRO A 115 6.70 -19.84 0.57
CA PRO A 115 6.52 -19.27 1.88
C PRO A 115 6.57 -17.77 1.64
N CYS A 116 5.50 -17.05 1.95
CA CYS A 116 5.36 -15.60 1.83
C CYS A 116 6.41 -14.79 2.66
N HIS A 117 7.52 -15.42 3.06
CA HIS A 117 8.51 -14.96 4.03
C HIS A 117 9.89 -14.64 3.43
N PHE A 118 10.16 -14.92 2.14
CA PHE A 118 11.48 -14.66 1.55
C PHE A 118 11.42 -13.78 0.30
N MET A 119 11.10 -12.50 0.49
CA MET A 119 11.54 -11.46 -0.44
C MET A 119 11.71 -10.11 0.28
N TRP A 120 12.46 -10.11 1.39
CA TRP A 120 13.05 -8.87 1.87
C TRP A 120 14.41 -8.68 1.19
N PRO A 121 14.69 -7.54 0.55
CA PRO A 121 16.05 -7.23 0.17
C PRO A 121 16.86 -7.03 1.45
N ALA A 122 17.74 -7.98 1.74
CA ALA A 122 18.86 -7.74 2.65
C ALA A 122 19.68 -6.56 2.09
N ARG A 123 19.61 -5.41 2.77
CA ARG A 123 20.50 -4.21 2.74
C ARG A 123 19.75 -3.07 3.45
N ALA A 124 20.28 -2.31 4.39
CA ALA A 124 21.59 -2.23 5.04
C ALA A 124 21.36 -1.60 6.44
#